data_AF-A0A2H9QGH4-F1
#
_entry.id   AF-A0A2H9QGH4-F1
#
_cell.length_a   1.000
_cell.length_b   1.000
_cell.length_c   1.000
_cell.angle_alpha   90.00
_cell.angle_beta   90.00
_cell.angle_gamma   90.00
#
_symmetry.space_group_name_H-M   'P 1'
#
loop_
_entity.id
_entity.type
_entity.pdbx_description
1 polymer ?
#
loop_
_entity_poly.entity_id
_entity_poly.type
_entity_poly.pdbx_seq_one_letter_code
_entity_poly.pdbx_strand_id
1 'polypeptide(L)'
;MKQLFLAIALILILTSVTGLIQPEKNEVSISGTDVFSIPVKIKNESGEKQLIHLISKSALKTEFAANDFYLNSGEETEIAFHIFPSYKTGVYYIELRMQYNDITEYSNLDVRIGKDTGSIDVRYFRQNVCQNQLDKLSLWIKNETGTAQRIKLSAESEMFMAVIEPNDIDLDAGEEKFVELEISSNKSFPLDEYSVTVYIESDDLIISKQVFFDLIECIEIQREFRLTAPADITVRKGETERVYFTVTNLDDKENEIEFAVRGKLKTELQQTKTVLAAHETRKYWIEVTAFNDTEVKTHLMELYAFNPFFEQRKTFDVSVRGIHETKTSLLNNELEIERGHSQIFTLLTENKGDFREKISLNFDELENINTHISETSFYLEKKELKKVYVSVNPAITSELGDYSLKVEVDGKELSLNFKVIEEKNPLKTDGVIEFWSVPEKITLNSDEKELNIAIKNISGEKIENIVFWIEGLPDGVSFQSEILQEIEKEKTKTITGKLFLDKEKAVKGNYEITMVFENSEFRQKKTIELIVLEEEKEAEKKEEKQEDSWFSSLAGFISLGSGQAIGLIVILVIIIILLLNPGQTQEKKGKTTWLNYKRGNKIE
;
A
#
# COMPACT_ATOMS: atom_id res chain seq x y z
N MET A 1 -9.35 69.75 -56.69
CA MET A 1 -10.79 70.05 -56.53
C MET A 1 -11.54 68.78 -56.89
N LYS A 2 -11.79 67.90 -55.92
CA LYS A 2 -13.05 67.86 -55.16
C LYS A 2 -14.27 67.84 -56.08
N GLN A 3 -14.44 66.69 -56.72
CA GLN A 3 -15.68 66.05 -57.18
C GLN A 3 -15.17 64.90 -58.07
N LEU A 4 -15.28 63.62 -57.73
CA LEU A 4 -16.17 62.95 -56.79
C LEU A 4 -15.60 61.52 -56.71
N PHE A 5 -14.67 61.18 -55.81
CA PHE A 5 -14.95 60.55 -54.51
C PHE A 5 -16.05 59.46 -54.46
N LEU A 6 -16.45 58.89 -55.61
CA LEU A 6 -17.48 57.84 -55.70
C LEU A 6 -17.06 56.64 -56.57
N ALA A 7 -15.77 56.49 -56.89
CA ALA A 7 -15.25 55.40 -57.72
C ALA A 7 -14.14 54.59 -57.03
N ILE A 8 -14.09 54.63 -55.69
CA ILE A 8 -13.17 53.84 -54.85
C ILE A 8 -13.96 52.99 -53.82
N ALA A 9 -15.29 52.96 -53.87
CA ALA A 9 -16.12 52.29 -52.86
C ALA A 9 -17.04 51.18 -53.37
N LEU A 10 -16.96 50.76 -54.65
CA LEU A 10 -17.85 49.71 -55.15
C LEU A 10 -17.11 48.83 -56.16
N ILE A 11 -17.19 47.52 -55.91
CA ILE A 11 -16.76 46.40 -56.78
C ILE A 11 -15.28 46.00 -56.64
N LEU A 12 -14.95 45.44 -55.48
CA LEU A 12 -14.39 44.08 -55.31
C LEU A 12 -14.13 43.79 -53.82
N ILE A 13 -15.12 44.07 -52.97
CA ILE A 13 -15.29 43.27 -51.75
C ILE A 13 -16.22 42.13 -52.18
N LEU A 14 -15.63 41.06 -52.73
CA LEU A 14 -16.24 39.74 -52.58
C LEU A 14 -16.22 39.47 -51.08
N THR A 15 -17.23 39.95 -50.34
CA THR A 15 -17.58 39.33 -49.07
C THR A 15 -18.04 37.96 -49.48
N SER A 16 -17.13 36.99 -49.45
CA SER A 16 -17.50 35.58 -49.46
C SER A 16 -18.50 35.42 -48.32
N VAL A 17 -19.76 35.23 -48.70
CA VAL A 17 -20.79 34.79 -47.78
C VAL A 17 -20.36 33.41 -47.33
N THR A 18 -19.91 33.30 -46.09
CA THR A 18 -19.49 32.04 -45.48
C THR A 18 -20.55 31.62 -44.48
N GLY A 19 -20.87 30.35 -44.44
CA GLY A 19 -21.36 29.72 -43.24
C GLY A 19 -20.17 29.41 -42.33
N LEU A 20 -20.47 28.85 -41.17
CA LEU A 20 -19.46 28.23 -40.32
C LEU A 20 -20.00 26.87 -39.90
N ILE A 21 -19.23 25.82 -40.16
CA ILE A 21 -19.42 24.50 -39.56
C ILE A 21 -18.20 24.22 -38.68
N GLN A 22 -18.43 24.06 -37.37
CA GLN A 22 -17.35 23.84 -36.42
C GLN A 22 -17.75 22.77 -35.41
N PRO A 23 -17.06 21.62 -35.35
CA PRO A 23 -17.22 20.69 -34.24
C PRO A 23 -16.68 21.36 -32.97
N GLU A 24 -17.29 21.07 -31.82
CA GLU A 24 -16.85 21.64 -30.54
C GLU A 24 -15.39 21.27 -30.20
N LYS A 25 -14.96 20.07 -30.61
CA LYS A 25 -13.58 19.60 -30.52
C LYS A 25 -13.11 19.15 -31.91
N ASN A 26 -11.89 19.53 -32.29
CA ASN A 26 -11.28 19.11 -33.55
C ASN A 26 -10.65 17.70 -33.48
N GLU A 27 -10.52 17.16 -32.27
CA GLU A 27 -9.99 15.83 -32.00
C GLU A 27 -10.78 15.15 -30.88
N VAL A 28 -11.05 13.85 -31.05
CA VAL A 28 -11.81 13.02 -30.10
C VAL A 28 -11.18 11.64 -30.01
N SER A 29 -11.00 11.13 -28.79
CA SER A 29 -10.63 9.73 -28.54
C SER A 29 -11.86 8.92 -28.09
N ILE A 30 -12.14 7.80 -28.77
CA ILE A 30 -13.27 6.90 -28.49
C ILE A 30 -12.72 5.53 -28.08
N SER A 31 -13.20 5.00 -26.94
CA SER A 31 -12.95 3.63 -26.49
C SER A 31 -14.17 2.74 -26.78
N GLY A 32 -13.96 1.62 -27.47
CA GLY A 32 -14.99 0.57 -27.62
C GLY A 32 -15.90 0.70 -28.84
N THR A 33 -17.07 0.06 -28.76
CA THR A 33 -18.05 -0.11 -29.86
C THR A 33 -19.28 0.79 -29.75
N ASP A 34 -19.37 1.58 -28.68
CA ASP A 34 -20.55 2.40 -28.40
C ASP A 34 -20.62 3.63 -29.31
N VAL A 35 -21.83 4.02 -29.68
CA VAL A 35 -22.07 5.19 -30.55
C VAL A 35 -21.67 6.45 -29.79
N PHE A 36 -20.77 7.23 -30.37
CA PHE A 36 -20.30 8.49 -29.78
C PHE A 36 -20.97 9.67 -30.49
N SER A 37 -21.42 10.68 -29.76
CA SER A 37 -22.09 11.85 -30.34
C SER A 37 -21.34 13.12 -29.98
N ILE A 38 -21.04 13.96 -30.96
CA ILE A 38 -20.52 15.31 -30.71
C ILE A 38 -21.49 16.37 -31.20
N PRO A 39 -21.56 17.52 -30.52
CA PRO A 39 -22.25 18.66 -31.07
C PRO A 39 -21.43 19.31 -32.20
N VAL A 40 -22.13 19.69 -33.27
CA VAL A 40 -21.59 20.48 -34.38
C VAL A 40 -22.37 21.78 -34.45
N LYS A 41 -21.65 22.89 -34.25
CA LYS A 41 -22.23 24.24 -34.33
C LYS A 41 -22.25 24.70 -35.77
N ILE A 42 -23.39 25.23 -36.16
CA ILE A 42 -23.67 25.63 -37.53
C ILE A 42 -24.28 27.02 -37.49
N LYS A 43 -23.67 27.94 -38.21
CA LYS A 43 -24.11 29.33 -38.29
C LYS A 43 -24.29 29.76 -39.72
N ASN A 44 -25.45 30.33 -40.02
CA ASN A 44 -25.72 30.93 -41.31
C ASN A 44 -25.33 32.41 -41.29
N GLU A 45 -24.11 32.74 -41.75
CA GLU A 45 -23.69 34.14 -41.86
C GLU A 45 -24.10 34.79 -43.18
N SER A 46 -24.89 34.10 -44.01
CA SER A 46 -25.49 34.71 -45.18
C SER A 46 -26.57 35.72 -44.79
N GLY A 47 -26.75 36.73 -45.64
CA GLY A 47 -27.78 37.75 -45.48
C GLY A 47 -29.22 37.25 -45.74
N GLU A 48 -29.40 35.95 -46.03
CA GLU A 48 -30.67 35.36 -46.45
C GLU A 48 -30.92 34.02 -45.75
N LYS A 49 -32.15 33.51 -45.82
CA LYS A 49 -32.49 32.18 -45.29
C LYS A 49 -31.92 31.10 -46.20
N GLN A 50 -31.18 30.14 -45.65
CA GLN A 50 -30.51 29.09 -46.41
C GLN A 50 -31.08 27.72 -46.06
N LEU A 51 -31.14 26.84 -47.06
CA LEU A 51 -31.26 25.40 -46.84
C LEU A 51 -29.84 24.85 -46.66
N ILE A 52 -29.57 24.31 -45.48
CA ILE A 52 -28.29 23.68 -45.13
C ILE A 52 -28.42 22.17 -45.33
N HIS A 53 -27.50 21.61 -46.11
CA HIS A 53 -27.35 20.17 -46.31
C HIS A 53 -26.01 19.69 -45.73
N LEU A 54 -26.05 18.75 -44.80
CA LEU A 54 -24.86 18.21 -44.12
C LEU A 54 -24.49 16.84 -44.66
N ILE A 55 -23.20 16.68 -44.95
CA ILE A 55 -22.62 15.42 -45.43
C ILE A 55 -21.37 15.13 -44.63
N SER A 56 -21.22 13.90 -44.14
CA SER A 56 -19.97 13.42 -43.56
C SER A 56 -19.30 12.41 -44.47
N LYS A 57 -17.98 12.55 -44.67
CA LYS A 57 -17.17 11.58 -45.40
C LYS A 57 -16.12 10.98 -44.46
N SER A 58 -16.24 9.69 -44.19
CA SER A 58 -15.33 8.95 -43.31
C SER A 58 -15.21 7.48 -43.71
N ALA A 59 -14.16 6.82 -43.21
CA ALA A 59 -14.07 5.36 -43.17
C ALA A 59 -14.87 4.73 -42.01
N LEU A 60 -15.28 5.55 -41.02
CA LEU A 60 -16.23 5.17 -39.98
C LEU A 60 -17.66 5.40 -40.48
N LYS A 61 -18.62 4.64 -39.93
CA LYS A 61 -20.03 4.96 -40.14
C LYS A 61 -20.36 6.19 -39.29
N THR A 62 -21.01 7.18 -39.88
CA THR A 62 -21.34 8.46 -39.24
C THR A 62 -22.69 8.97 -39.72
N GLU A 63 -23.37 9.77 -38.90
CA GLU A 63 -24.71 10.28 -39.19
C GLU A 63 -24.98 11.58 -38.41
N PHE A 64 -25.58 12.60 -39.04
CA PHE A 64 -26.12 13.74 -38.30
C PHE A 64 -27.56 13.45 -37.86
N ALA A 65 -27.95 13.95 -36.68
CA ALA A 65 -29.33 13.86 -36.20
C ALA A 65 -30.34 14.53 -37.17
N ALA A 66 -29.89 15.54 -37.92
CA ALA A 66 -30.62 16.12 -39.05
C ALA A 66 -29.64 16.51 -40.17
N ASN A 67 -29.91 16.06 -41.40
CA ASN A 67 -29.06 16.34 -42.56
C ASN A 67 -29.53 17.57 -43.38
N ASP A 68 -30.82 17.92 -43.29
CA ASP A 68 -31.45 19.01 -44.06
C ASP A 68 -32.30 19.88 -43.17
N PHE A 69 -32.00 21.18 -43.11
CA PHE A 69 -32.79 22.14 -42.34
C PHE A 69 -32.57 23.56 -42.84
N TYR A 70 -33.51 24.46 -42.53
CA TYR A 70 -33.39 25.87 -42.90
C TYR A 70 -32.88 26.69 -41.72
N LEU A 71 -31.92 27.58 -41.97
CA LEU A 71 -31.48 28.61 -41.02
C LEU A 71 -31.73 30.01 -41.58
N ASN A 72 -32.27 30.91 -40.76
CA ASN A 72 -32.41 32.32 -41.12
C ASN A 72 -31.04 33.03 -41.10
N SER A 73 -30.98 34.24 -41.64
CA SER A 73 -29.78 35.05 -41.64
C SER A 73 -29.30 35.35 -40.22
N GLY A 74 -28.03 35.06 -39.93
CA GLY A 74 -27.39 35.26 -38.62
C GLY A 74 -27.76 34.23 -37.55
N GLU A 75 -28.60 33.26 -37.87
CA GLU A 75 -29.03 32.20 -36.93
C GLU A 75 -27.94 31.14 -36.75
N GLU A 76 -27.80 30.66 -35.52
CA GLU A 76 -26.90 29.59 -35.11
C GLU A 76 -27.71 28.44 -34.52
N THR A 77 -27.31 27.21 -34.81
CA THR A 77 -27.90 26.00 -34.26
C THR A 77 -26.80 24.97 -33.95
N GLU A 78 -27.17 23.95 -33.18
CA GLU A 78 -26.30 22.85 -32.79
C GLU A 78 -26.97 21.53 -33.17
N ILE A 79 -26.22 20.66 -33.85
CA ILE A 79 -26.72 19.36 -34.30
C ILE A 79 -25.79 18.28 -33.82
N ALA A 80 -26.38 17.22 -33.25
CA ALA A 80 -25.63 16.03 -32.85
C ALA A 80 -25.10 15.29 -34.09
N PHE A 81 -23.80 15.01 -34.09
CA PHE A 81 -23.10 14.20 -35.07
C PHE A 81 -22.67 12.89 -34.43
N HIS A 82 -23.29 11.79 -34.86
CA HIS A 82 -23.08 10.45 -34.36
C HIS A 82 -21.96 9.75 -35.13
N ILE A 83 -21.03 9.15 -34.39
CA ILE A 83 -19.90 8.37 -34.87
C ILE A 83 -20.10 6.94 -34.35
N PHE A 84 -20.15 5.99 -35.28
CA PHE A 84 -20.30 4.57 -34.98
C PHE A 84 -18.92 3.92 -35.12
N PRO A 85 -18.17 3.75 -34.02
CA PRO A 85 -16.81 3.23 -34.08
C PRO A 85 -16.80 1.80 -34.63
N SER A 86 -15.74 1.49 -35.39
CA SER A 86 -15.47 0.13 -35.87
C SER A 86 -14.56 -0.60 -34.88
N TYR A 87 -14.56 -1.94 -34.89
CA TYR A 87 -13.65 -2.76 -34.06
C TYR A 87 -12.16 -2.56 -34.32
N LYS A 88 -11.77 -1.75 -35.31
CA LYS A 88 -10.37 -1.50 -35.66
C LYS A 88 -9.88 -0.25 -34.96
N THR A 89 -8.76 -0.40 -34.27
CA THR A 89 -8.07 0.70 -33.59
C THR A 89 -7.25 1.50 -34.61
N GLY A 90 -7.15 2.80 -34.42
CA GLY A 90 -6.45 3.70 -35.33
C GLY A 90 -6.96 5.14 -35.26
N VAL A 91 -6.32 6.03 -36.02
CA VAL A 91 -6.76 7.40 -36.20
C VAL A 91 -7.57 7.49 -37.49
N TYR A 92 -8.77 8.07 -37.40
CA TYR A 92 -9.72 8.22 -38.47
C TYR A 92 -9.98 9.70 -38.70
N TYR A 93 -9.97 10.11 -39.96
CA TYR A 93 -10.23 11.48 -40.36
C TYR A 93 -11.67 11.56 -40.89
N ILE A 94 -12.48 12.40 -40.26
CA ILE A 94 -13.87 12.67 -40.68
C ILE A 94 -13.91 14.06 -41.30
N GLU A 95 -14.27 14.13 -42.57
CA GLU A 95 -14.52 15.40 -43.27
C GLU A 95 -16.02 15.71 -43.19
N LEU A 96 -16.36 16.76 -42.45
CA LEU A 96 -17.71 17.32 -42.38
C LEU A 96 -17.87 18.34 -43.50
N ARG A 97 -18.94 18.23 -44.27
CA ARG A 97 -19.27 19.12 -45.38
C ARG A 97 -20.61 19.77 -45.12
N MET A 98 -20.64 21.08 -45.22
CA MET A 98 -21.86 21.86 -45.23
C MET A 98 -22.09 22.41 -46.62
N GLN A 99 -23.21 22.07 -47.24
CA GLN A 99 -23.61 22.55 -48.55
C GLN A 99 -24.82 23.47 -48.41
N TYR A 100 -24.75 24.62 -49.06
CA TYR A 100 -25.86 25.55 -49.16
C TYR A 100 -25.71 26.35 -50.47
N ASN A 101 -26.79 26.45 -51.24
CA ASN A 101 -26.75 26.90 -52.64
C ASN A 101 -25.69 26.14 -53.46
N ASP A 102 -24.69 26.86 -53.99
CA ASP A 102 -23.54 26.34 -54.75
C ASP A 102 -22.22 26.39 -53.95
N ILE A 103 -22.29 26.65 -52.63
CA ILE A 103 -21.11 26.73 -51.75
C ILE A 103 -21.00 25.43 -50.94
N THR A 104 -19.78 24.91 -50.83
CA THR A 104 -19.45 23.81 -49.92
C THR A 104 -18.34 24.25 -48.98
N GLU A 105 -18.59 24.14 -47.68
CA GLU A 105 -17.62 24.36 -46.62
C GLU A 105 -17.23 23.06 -45.96
N TYR A 106 -16.01 23.04 -45.41
CA TYR A 106 -15.39 21.84 -44.87
C TYR A 106 -14.91 22.12 -43.45
N SER A 107 -15.12 21.14 -42.56
CA SER A 107 -14.41 21.03 -41.30
C SER A 107 -13.88 19.61 -41.15
N ASN A 108 -12.75 19.48 -40.48
CA ASN A 108 -12.16 18.18 -40.19
C ASN A 108 -12.34 17.85 -38.71
N LEU A 109 -12.50 16.55 -38.45
CA LEU A 109 -12.55 15.98 -37.11
C LEU A 109 -11.67 14.74 -37.08
N ASP A 110 -10.67 14.77 -36.20
CA ASP A 110 -9.77 13.64 -35.97
C ASP A 110 -10.35 12.74 -34.89
N VAL A 111 -10.56 11.46 -35.21
CA VAL A 111 -11.14 10.48 -34.29
C VAL A 111 -10.12 9.37 -34.03
N ARG A 112 -9.61 9.29 -32.80
CA ARG A 112 -8.73 8.20 -32.38
C ARG A 112 -9.55 7.09 -31.75
N ILE A 113 -9.55 5.90 -32.36
CA ILE A 113 -10.10 4.68 -31.76
C ILE A 113 -8.95 3.90 -31.11
N GLY A 114 -8.87 3.94 -29.78
CA GLY A 114 -7.84 3.26 -29.00
C GLY A 114 -8.08 1.74 -28.88
N LYS A 115 -7.00 0.98 -28.65
CA LYS A 115 -7.11 -0.40 -28.13
C LYS A 115 -7.41 -0.26 -26.64
N ASP A 116 -8.39 -0.99 -26.09
CA ASP A 116 -8.71 -0.96 -24.65
C ASP A 116 -7.42 -1.09 -23.81
N THR A 117 -6.86 0.03 -23.36
CA THR A 117 -5.69 0.10 -22.47
C THR A 117 -6.12 0.22 -21.01
N GLY A 118 -7.34 -0.22 -20.71
CA GLY A 118 -8.07 0.19 -19.51
C GLY A 118 -8.87 1.45 -19.80
N SER A 119 -10.16 1.41 -19.51
CA SER A 119 -11.08 2.55 -19.64
C SER A 119 -11.57 2.95 -18.25
N ILE A 120 -12.28 4.08 -18.17
CA ILE A 120 -13.11 4.34 -17.00
C ILE A 120 -14.40 3.53 -17.18
N ASP A 121 -14.62 2.52 -16.34
CA ASP A 121 -15.87 1.75 -16.35
C ASP A 121 -16.91 2.48 -15.51
N VAL A 122 -18.11 2.65 -16.07
CA VAL A 122 -19.24 3.28 -15.38
C VAL A 122 -20.44 2.34 -15.42
N ARG A 123 -20.88 1.95 -14.23
CA ARG A 123 -22.04 1.11 -14.02
C ARG A 123 -23.04 1.82 -13.14
N TYR A 124 -24.30 1.52 -13.39
CA TYR A 124 -25.40 1.93 -12.55
C TYR A 124 -26.35 0.76 -12.38
N PHE A 125 -27.12 0.82 -11.31
CA PHE A 125 -28.24 -0.08 -11.12
C PHE A 125 -29.49 0.69 -11.51
N ARG A 126 -30.32 0.10 -12.36
CA ARG A 126 -31.63 0.67 -12.68
C ARG A 126 -32.42 0.80 -11.37
N GLN A 127 -32.89 2.00 -11.09
CA GLN A 127 -33.61 2.37 -9.88
C GLN A 127 -34.84 3.19 -10.26
N ASN A 128 -35.76 3.28 -9.31
CA ASN A 128 -36.92 4.15 -9.45
C ASN A 128 -36.56 5.56 -8.99
N VAL A 129 -37.05 6.58 -9.69
CA VAL A 129 -36.97 7.98 -9.30
C VAL A 129 -38.36 8.45 -8.92
N CYS A 130 -38.45 9.13 -7.77
CA CYS A 130 -39.70 9.69 -7.29
C CYS A 130 -40.14 10.91 -8.09
N GLN A 131 -41.38 10.87 -8.61
CA GLN A 131 -42.01 12.01 -9.26
C GLN A 131 -42.18 13.18 -8.26
N ASN A 132 -41.91 14.41 -8.71
CA ASN A 132 -42.08 15.65 -7.94
C ASN A 132 -41.18 15.75 -6.69
N GLN A 133 -40.07 15.04 -6.67
CA GLN A 133 -39.04 15.14 -5.65
C GLN A 133 -37.65 15.13 -6.32
N LEU A 134 -36.65 15.62 -5.60
CA LEU A 134 -35.25 15.41 -5.95
C LEU A 134 -34.87 14.02 -5.48
N ASP A 135 -34.45 13.15 -6.39
CA ASP A 135 -34.01 11.80 -6.08
C ASP A 135 -32.57 11.57 -6.53
N LYS A 136 -31.90 10.55 -5.97
CA LYS A 136 -30.49 10.28 -6.22
C LYS A 136 -30.26 8.86 -6.73
N LEU A 137 -29.57 8.76 -7.86
CA LEU A 137 -29.09 7.51 -8.44
C LEU A 137 -27.60 7.34 -8.15
N SER A 138 -27.19 6.15 -7.71
CA SER A 138 -25.76 5.88 -7.47
C SER A 138 -25.07 5.37 -8.73
N LEU A 139 -24.00 6.04 -9.14
CA LEU A 139 -23.11 5.63 -10.23
C LEU A 139 -21.82 5.06 -9.64
N TRP A 140 -21.46 3.85 -10.06
CA TRP A 140 -20.18 3.23 -9.72
C TRP A 140 -19.18 3.51 -10.84
N ILE A 141 -18.07 4.14 -10.50
CA ILE A 141 -17.01 4.56 -11.42
C ILE A 141 -15.73 3.88 -11.00
N LYS A 142 -15.07 3.21 -11.95
CA LYS A 142 -13.80 2.52 -11.72
C LYS A 142 -12.76 2.95 -12.72
N ASN A 143 -11.59 3.31 -12.22
CA ASN A 143 -10.44 3.58 -13.04
C ASN A 143 -9.73 2.27 -13.40
N GLU A 144 -9.99 1.74 -14.60
CA GLU A 144 -9.26 0.58 -15.09
C GLU A 144 -7.98 0.96 -15.85
N THR A 145 -7.67 2.26 -15.93
CA THR A 145 -6.39 2.72 -16.47
C THR A 145 -5.28 2.38 -15.47
N GLY A 146 -4.13 1.94 -15.97
CA GLY A 146 -2.98 1.57 -15.13
C GLY A 146 -2.30 2.74 -14.42
N THR A 147 -2.90 3.94 -14.44
CA THR A 147 -2.38 5.20 -13.88
C THR A 147 -3.49 5.94 -13.14
N ALA A 148 -3.13 6.87 -12.26
CA ALA A 148 -4.11 7.76 -11.65
C ALA A 148 -4.77 8.67 -12.70
N GLN A 149 -6.05 8.97 -12.52
CA GLN A 149 -6.86 9.79 -13.41
C GLN A 149 -7.66 10.81 -12.60
N ARG A 150 -7.75 12.04 -13.13
CA ARG A 150 -8.74 13.02 -12.69
C ARG A 150 -9.93 12.95 -13.63
N ILE A 151 -11.12 12.80 -13.06
CA ILE A 151 -12.35 12.50 -13.80
C ILE A 151 -13.37 13.59 -13.48
N LYS A 152 -13.81 14.29 -14.52
CA LYS A 152 -14.92 15.23 -14.48
C LYS A 152 -16.18 14.57 -15.01
N LEU A 153 -17.29 14.79 -14.32
CA LEU A 153 -18.56 14.16 -14.58
C LEU A 153 -19.60 15.23 -14.85
N SER A 154 -20.38 15.06 -15.91
CA SER A 154 -21.57 15.87 -16.15
C SER A 154 -22.73 14.99 -16.59
N ALA A 155 -23.94 15.51 -16.45
CA ALA A 155 -25.15 14.82 -16.86
C ALA A 155 -25.99 15.75 -17.72
N GLU A 156 -26.56 15.20 -18.79
CA GLU A 156 -27.45 15.92 -19.69
C GLU A 156 -28.73 15.11 -19.91
N SER A 157 -29.86 15.81 -19.89
CA SER A 157 -31.16 15.25 -20.22
C SER A 157 -32.02 16.31 -20.86
N GLU A 158 -32.78 15.92 -21.89
CA GLU A 158 -33.73 16.81 -22.55
C GLU A 158 -34.91 17.21 -21.65
N MET A 159 -35.23 16.37 -20.66
CA MET A 159 -36.44 16.50 -19.84
C MET A 159 -36.15 16.80 -18.38
N PHE A 160 -35.04 16.32 -17.83
CA PHE A 160 -34.74 16.43 -16.41
C PHE A 160 -33.57 17.37 -16.15
N MET A 161 -33.64 18.08 -15.02
CA MET A 161 -32.45 18.72 -14.48
C MET A 161 -31.65 17.65 -13.74
N ALA A 162 -30.46 17.33 -14.25
CA ALA A 162 -29.60 16.27 -13.76
C ALA A 162 -28.24 16.83 -13.32
N VAL A 163 -27.80 16.50 -12.11
CA VAL A 163 -26.54 17.00 -11.53
C VAL A 163 -25.79 15.83 -10.89
N ILE A 164 -24.46 15.79 -11.02
CA ILE A 164 -23.63 14.75 -10.37
C ILE A 164 -22.87 15.37 -9.20
N GLU A 165 -22.86 14.70 -8.04
CA GLU A 165 -22.08 15.11 -6.87
C GLU A 165 -21.33 13.90 -6.25
N PRO A 166 -19.99 14.00 -6.06
CA PRO A 166 -19.10 15.02 -6.61
C PRO A 166 -18.95 14.90 -8.14
N ASN A 167 -18.82 16.05 -8.84
CA ASN A 167 -18.62 16.12 -10.29
C ASN A 167 -17.15 16.12 -10.73
N ASP A 168 -16.21 16.08 -9.80
CA ASP A 168 -14.76 16.03 -10.03
C ASP A 168 -14.15 15.08 -9.00
N ILE A 169 -13.54 13.99 -9.46
CA ILE A 169 -12.97 12.94 -8.61
C ILE A 169 -11.58 12.53 -9.11
N ASP A 170 -10.67 12.29 -8.18
CA ASP A 170 -9.39 11.63 -8.47
C ASP A 170 -9.51 10.13 -8.17
N LEU A 171 -9.06 9.28 -9.09
CA LEU A 171 -9.00 7.82 -8.92
C LEU A 171 -7.60 7.30 -9.23
N ASP A 172 -6.98 6.60 -8.27
CA ASP A 172 -5.77 5.82 -8.49
C ASP A 172 -6.02 4.62 -9.44
N ALA A 173 -4.94 4.02 -9.93
CA ALA A 173 -5.03 2.86 -10.82
C ALA A 173 -5.77 1.69 -10.14
N GLY A 174 -6.90 1.26 -10.72
CA GLY A 174 -7.75 0.21 -10.17
C GLY A 174 -8.70 0.64 -9.05
N GLU A 175 -8.70 1.92 -8.63
CA GLU A 175 -9.60 2.45 -7.61
C GLU A 175 -11.03 2.57 -8.14
N GLU A 176 -12.01 2.41 -7.23
CA GLU A 176 -13.44 2.56 -7.49
C GLU A 176 -14.07 3.57 -6.53
N LYS A 177 -15.01 4.38 -7.02
CA LYS A 177 -15.83 5.29 -6.22
C LYS A 177 -17.28 5.27 -6.65
N PHE A 178 -18.14 5.62 -5.71
CA PHE A 178 -19.55 5.92 -5.98
C PHE A 178 -19.75 7.43 -6.01
N VAL A 179 -20.51 7.90 -6.98
CA VAL A 179 -21.01 9.29 -7.07
C VAL A 179 -22.54 9.26 -7.16
N GLU A 180 -23.18 10.39 -6.82
CA GLU A 180 -24.63 10.52 -6.84
C GLU A 180 -25.06 11.36 -8.04
N LEU A 181 -25.93 10.82 -8.90
CA LEU A 181 -26.66 11.53 -9.94
C LEU A 181 -28.01 11.96 -9.38
N GLU A 182 -28.15 13.25 -9.10
CA GLU A 182 -29.39 13.87 -8.66
C GLU A 182 -30.29 14.18 -9.85
N ILE A 183 -31.55 13.76 -9.77
CA ILE A 183 -32.56 13.97 -10.81
C ILE A 183 -33.73 14.73 -10.21
N SER A 184 -34.02 15.90 -10.76
CA SER A 184 -35.20 16.69 -10.38
C SER A 184 -36.33 16.45 -11.38
N SER A 185 -37.43 15.90 -10.89
CA SER A 185 -38.66 15.67 -11.67
C SER A 185 -39.81 16.58 -11.19
N ASN A 186 -40.85 16.73 -12.01
CA ASN A 186 -42.09 17.45 -11.66
C ASN A 186 -43.33 16.56 -11.88
N LYS A 187 -44.49 16.99 -11.36
CA LYS A 187 -45.77 16.26 -11.50
C LYS A 187 -46.29 16.12 -12.93
N SER A 188 -45.75 16.89 -13.87
CA SER A 188 -46.22 16.93 -15.25
C SER A 188 -45.60 15.86 -16.13
N PHE A 189 -44.49 15.22 -15.71
CA PHE A 189 -43.87 14.13 -16.46
C PHE A 189 -44.68 12.83 -16.33
N PRO A 190 -45.00 12.12 -17.42
CA PRO A 190 -45.61 10.80 -17.37
C PRO A 190 -44.78 9.79 -16.57
N LEU A 191 -45.43 8.84 -15.89
CA LEU A 191 -44.74 7.72 -15.25
C LEU A 191 -44.29 6.72 -16.32
N ASP A 192 -42.99 6.69 -16.62
CA ASP A 192 -42.39 5.89 -17.69
C ASP A 192 -40.89 5.65 -17.41
N GLU A 193 -40.25 4.88 -18.27
CA GLU A 193 -38.78 4.75 -18.32
C GLU A 193 -38.16 5.98 -18.99
N TYR A 194 -37.13 6.53 -18.35
CA TYR A 194 -36.36 7.67 -18.86
C TYR A 194 -34.87 7.38 -18.81
N SER A 195 -34.10 8.22 -19.50
CA SER A 195 -32.64 8.19 -19.43
C SER A 195 -32.02 9.58 -19.29
N VAL A 196 -30.85 9.58 -18.67
CA VAL A 196 -29.93 10.72 -18.60
C VAL A 196 -28.60 10.27 -19.22
N THR A 197 -28.00 11.11 -20.04
CA THR A 197 -26.66 10.85 -20.58
C THR A 197 -25.63 11.41 -19.62
N VAL A 198 -24.78 10.54 -19.07
CA VAL A 198 -23.65 10.92 -18.22
C VAL A 198 -22.39 11.00 -19.08
N TYR A 199 -21.71 12.13 -19.03
CA TYR A 199 -20.39 12.34 -19.65
C TYR A 199 -19.31 12.23 -18.60
N ILE A 200 -18.24 11.52 -18.96
CA ILE A 200 -17.06 11.29 -18.13
C ILE A 200 -15.86 11.80 -18.94
N GLU A 201 -15.25 12.89 -18.48
CA GLU A 201 -14.09 13.51 -19.10
C GLU A 201 -12.86 13.28 -18.21
N SER A 202 -11.82 12.68 -18.78
CA SER A 202 -10.46 12.70 -18.23
C SER A 202 -9.54 13.46 -19.20
N ASP A 203 -8.27 13.62 -18.84
CA ASP A 203 -7.31 14.42 -19.62
C ASP A 203 -7.22 14.01 -21.11
N ASP A 204 -7.41 12.72 -21.41
CA ASP A 204 -7.24 12.18 -22.76
C ASP A 204 -8.50 11.48 -23.32
N LEU A 205 -9.60 11.41 -22.56
CA LEU A 205 -10.75 10.56 -22.88
C LEU A 205 -12.09 11.20 -22.52
N ILE A 206 -13.09 11.04 -23.38
CA ILE A 206 -14.47 11.38 -23.09
C ILE A 206 -15.33 10.14 -23.34
N ILE A 207 -16.05 9.70 -22.31
CA ILE A 207 -17.00 8.59 -22.39
C ILE A 207 -18.39 9.16 -22.14
N SER A 208 -19.40 8.67 -22.88
CA SER A 208 -20.81 8.95 -22.61
C SER A 208 -21.55 7.67 -22.27
N LYS A 209 -22.35 7.66 -21.20
CA LYS A 209 -23.15 6.52 -20.78
C LYS A 209 -24.61 6.92 -20.52
N GLN A 210 -25.56 6.20 -21.12
CA GLN A 210 -26.97 6.38 -20.80
C GLN A 210 -27.33 5.64 -19.51
N VAL A 211 -27.89 6.37 -18.55
CA VAL A 211 -28.38 5.88 -17.26
C VAL A 211 -29.91 5.83 -17.33
N PHE A 212 -30.48 4.61 -17.36
CA PHE A 212 -31.92 4.38 -17.37
C PHE A 212 -32.50 4.32 -15.96
N PHE A 213 -33.67 4.91 -15.76
CA PHE A 213 -34.45 4.87 -14.52
C PHE A 213 -35.95 4.89 -14.79
N ASP A 214 -36.74 4.40 -13.84
CA ASP A 214 -38.20 4.41 -13.93
C ASP A 214 -38.76 5.55 -13.08
N LEU A 215 -39.49 6.49 -13.69
CA LEU A 215 -40.17 7.54 -12.94
C LEU A 215 -41.48 6.98 -12.37
N ILE A 216 -41.59 6.94 -11.04
CA ILE A 216 -42.75 6.39 -10.35
C ILE A 216 -43.42 7.44 -9.46
N GLU A 217 -44.70 7.27 -9.19
CA GLU A 217 -45.36 8.02 -8.12
C GLU A 217 -44.94 7.42 -6.78
N CYS A 218 -44.01 8.10 -6.10
CA CYS A 218 -43.64 7.73 -4.76
C CYS A 218 -44.70 8.21 -3.78
N ILE A 219 -45.31 7.26 -3.09
CA ILE A 219 -46.07 7.56 -1.89
C ILE A 219 -45.04 7.97 -0.84
N GLU A 220 -45.10 9.20 -0.32
CA GLU A 220 -44.31 9.58 0.85
C GLU A 220 -44.65 8.60 1.98
N ILE A 221 -43.81 7.59 2.18
CA ILE A 221 -43.87 6.76 3.37
C ILE A 221 -43.56 7.72 4.52
N GLN A 222 -44.58 8.08 5.29
CA GLN A 222 -44.38 8.87 6.50
C GLN A 222 -43.31 8.15 7.32
N ARG A 223 -42.22 8.85 7.64
CA ARG A 223 -41.14 8.27 8.43
C ARG A 223 -41.73 7.79 9.75
N GLU A 224 -41.79 6.49 9.96
CA GLU A 224 -42.42 5.90 11.14
C GLU A 224 -41.50 6.04 12.38
N PHE A 225 -40.18 6.10 12.17
CA PHE A 225 -39.21 6.31 13.25
C PHE A 225 -37.95 7.04 12.78
N ARG A 226 -37.12 7.45 13.75
CA ARG A 226 -35.82 8.08 13.54
C ARG A 226 -34.74 7.44 14.43
N LEU A 227 -33.68 6.97 13.79
CA LEU A 227 -32.45 6.43 14.37
C LEU A 227 -31.35 7.50 14.37
N THR A 228 -30.68 7.68 15.50
CA THR A 228 -29.45 8.49 15.58
C THR A 228 -28.22 7.63 15.36
N ALA A 229 -27.24 8.15 14.63
CA ALA A 229 -25.95 7.47 14.49
C ALA A 229 -25.30 7.28 15.87
N PRO A 230 -24.71 6.11 16.14
CA PRO A 230 -23.79 5.96 17.24
C PRO A 230 -22.59 6.92 17.07
N ALA A 231 -21.95 7.33 18.16
CA ALA A 231 -20.71 8.08 18.06
C ALA A 231 -19.56 7.16 17.64
N ASP A 232 -18.56 7.71 16.96
CA ASP A 232 -17.33 6.97 16.68
C ASP A 232 -16.61 6.63 17.99
N ILE A 233 -16.05 5.43 18.05
CA ILE A 233 -15.38 4.93 19.26
C ILE A 233 -13.99 4.41 18.96
N THR A 234 -13.19 4.34 20.02
CA THR A 234 -11.88 3.69 19.99
C THR A 234 -11.93 2.48 20.91
N VAL A 235 -11.48 1.32 20.44
CA VAL A 235 -11.41 0.07 21.22
C VAL A 235 -9.99 -0.46 21.17
N ARG A 236 -9.39 -0.81 22.31
CA ARG A 236 -8.10 -1.51 22.30
C ARG A 236 -8.31 -2.98 22.02
N LYS A 237 -7.32 -3.64 21.43
CA LYS A 237 -7.35 -5.10 21.30
C LYS A 237 -7.49 -5.79 22.66
N GLY A 238 -8.32 -6.83 22.69
CA GLY A 238 -8.68 -7.58 23.89
C GLY A 238 -9.81 -6.95 24.71
N GLU A 239 -10.27 -5.75 24.35
CA GLU A 239 -11.31 -5.02 25.08
C GLU A 239 -12.66 -5.01 24.34
N THR A 240 -13.70 -4.69 25.11
CA THR A 240 -15.08 -4.49 24.63
C THR A 240 -15.55 -3.12 25.10
N GLU A 241 -16.11 -2.34 24.18
CA GLU A 241 -16.63 -1.00 24.45
C GLU A 241 -18.10 -0.86 24.10
N ARG A 242 -18.81 0.03 24.80
CA ARG A 242 -20.23 0.30 24.56
C ARG A 242 -20.42 1.58 23.79
N VAL A 243 -21.07 1.49 22.64
CA VAL A 243 -21.53 2.66 21.88
C VAL A 243 -23.06 2.77 21.97
N TYR A 244 -23.56 3.99 22.12
CA TYR A 244 -24.98 4.24 22.34
C TYR A 244 -25.65 4.85 21.11
N PHE A 245 -26.91 4.47 20.89
CA PHE A 245 -27.79 5.07 19.90
C PHE A 245 -29.18 5.33 20.49
N THR A 246 -29.97 6.16 19.81
CA THR A 246 -31.35 6.44 20.20
C THR A 246 -32.29 6.21 19.02
N VAL A 247 -33.50 5.76 19.35
CA VAL A 247 -34.57 5.56 18.39
C VAL A 247 -35.78 6.33 18.89
N THR A 248 -36.35 7.14 18.02
CA THR A 248 -37.55 7.93 18.27
C THR A 248 -38.67 7.41 17.38
N ASN A 249 -39.78 6.96 17.95
CA ASN A 249 -41.00 6.74 17.19
C ASN A 249 -41.54 8.11 16.74
N LEU A 250 -41.87 8.26 15.47
CA LEU A 250 -42.43 9.51 14.92
C LEU A 250 -43.94 9.40 14.69
N ASP A 251 -44.50 8.19 14.73
CA ASP A 251 -45.91 7.93 14.55
C ASP A 251 -46.73 8.21 15.83
N ASP A 252 -48.04 8.40 15.64
CA ASP A 252 -49.04 8.59 16.69
C ASP A 252 -49.50 7.25 17.30
N LYS A 253 -48.93 6.13 16.84
CA LYS A 253 -49.21 4.76 17.27
C LYS A 253 -47.95 4.07 17.75
N GLU A 254 -48.14 2.94 18.43
CA GLU A 254 -47.04 2.07 18.83
C GLU A 254 -46.35 1.45 17.61
N ASN A 255 -45.01 1.46 17.62
CA ASN A 255 -44.19 0.87 16.56
C ASN A 255 -43.24 -0.19 17.11
N GLU A 256 -43.23 -1.33 16.44
CA GLU A 256 -42.29 -2.42 16.67
C GLU A 256 -41.09 -2.25 15.71
N ILE A 257 -39.89 -2.17 16.26
CA ILE A 257 -38.65 -1.86 15.53
C ILE A 257 -37.60 -2.91 15.87
N GLU A 258 -37.00 -3.50 14.84
CA GLU A 258 -35.90 -4.44 14.93
C GLU A 258 -34.56 -3.77 14.64
N PHE A 259 -33.49 -4.26 15.26
CA PHE A 259 -32.14 -3.73 15.17
C PHE A 259 -31.18 -4.81 14.66
N ALA A 260 -30.31 -4.41 13.74
CA ALA A 260 -29.20 -5.24 13.29
C ALA A 260 -27.94 -4.39 13.18
N VAL A 261 -26.79 -5.00 13.46
CA VAL A 261 -25.47 -4.37 13.26
C VAL A 261 -24.68 -5.24 12.30
N ARG A 262 -24.05 -4.60 11.32
CA ARG A 262 -23.17 -5.23 10.34
C ARG A 262 -21.79 -4.59 10.42
N GLY A 263 -20.76 -5.42 10.41
CA GLY A 263 -19.37 -4.97 10.42
C GLY A 263 -18.38 -6.13 10.56
N LYS A 264 -17.09 -5.81 10.56
CA LYS A 264 -16.00 -6.81 10.70
C LYS A 264 -15.69 -7.17 12.15
N LEU A 265 -16.02 -6.28 13.09
CA LEU A 265 -15.83 -6.49 14.51
C LEU A 265 -16.99 -7.29 15.09
N LYS A 266 -16.73 -8.07 16.15
CA LYS A 266 -17.80 -8.75 16.87
C LYS A 266 -18.65 -7.70 17.60
N THR A 267 -19.97 -7.80 17.43
CA THR A 267 -20.92 -6.90 18.09
C THR A 267 -22.02 -7.66 18.81
N GLU A 268 -22.48 -7.10 19.92
CA GLU A 268 -23.64 -7.60 20.66
C GLU A 268 -24.60 -6.43 20.94
N LEU A 269 -25.83 -6.53 20.45
CA LEU A 269 -26.87 -5.52 20.70
C LEU A 269 -27.48 -5.77 22.08
N GLN A 270 -27.75 -4.71 22.84
CA GLN A 270 -28.52 -4.80 24.08
C GLN A 270 -29.84 -5.57 23.89
N GLN A 271 -30.50 -5.31 22.76
CA GLN A 271 -31.68 -6.01 22.29
C GLN A 271 -31.78 -5.87 20.77
N THR A 272 -32.30 -6.89 20.11
CA THR A 272 -32.48 -6.91 18.65
C THR A 272 -33.86 -6.41 18.22
N LYS A 273 -34.75 -6.14 19.17
CA LYS A 273 -36.14 -5.76 18.91
C LYS A 273 -36.69 -4.93 20.05
N THR A 274 -37.55 -3.97 19.72
CA THR A 274 -38.23 -3.15 20.70
C THR A 274 -39.58 -2.67 20.24
N VAL A 275 -40.38 -2.26 21.20
CA VAL A 275 -41.68 -1.63 21.00
C VAL A 275 -41.64 -0.25 21.64
N LEU A 276 -41.96 0.78 20.86
CA LEU A 276 -41.97 2.18 21.26
C LEU A 276 -43.39 2.73 21.19
N ALA A 277 -43.85 3.38 22.26
CA ALA A 277 -45.12 4.11 22.24
C ALA A 277 -45.05 5.30 21.27
N ALA A 278 -46.22 5.90 20.98
CA ALA A 278 -46.31 7.10 20.16
C ALA A 278 -45.35 8.19 20.65
N HIS A 279 -44.54 8.73 19.75
CA HIS A 279 -43.52 9.75 20.02
C HIS A 279 -42.45 9.40 21.09
N GLU A 280 -42.33 8.14 21.51
CA GLU A 280 -41.34 7.74 22.51
C GLU A 280 -39.92 7.76 21.92
N THR A 281 -38.96 8.29 22.68
CA THR A 281 -37.52 8.13 22.41
C THR A 281 -36.91 7.19 23.44
N ARG A 282 -36.20 6.15 22.98
CA ARG A 282 -35.45 5.24 23.85
C ARG A 282 -33.99 5.12 23.42
N LYS A 283 -33.10 4.97 24.39
CA LYS A 283 -31.64 4.83 24.21
C LYS A 283 -31.24 3.37 24.37
N TYR A 284 -30.37 2.90 23.48
CA TYR A 284 -29.83 1.55 23.42
C TYR A 284 -28.31 1.58 23.29
N TRP A 285 -27.67 0.42 23.42
CA TRP A 285 -26.24 0.26 23.17
C TRP A 285 -25.88 -0.98 22.36
N ILE A 286 -24.71 -0.91 21.73
CA ILE A 286 -24.00 -1.99 21.04
C ILE A 286 -22.69 -2.19 21.81
N GLU A 287 -22.41 -3.42 22.20
CA GLU A 287 -21.07 -3.81 22.66
C GLU A 287 -20.24 -4.17 21.43
N VAL A 288 -19.06 -3.55 21.28
CA VAL A 288 -18.13 -3.79 20.18
C VAL A 288 -16.83 -4.34 20.75
N THR A 289 -16.42 -5.51 20.27
CA THR A 289 -15.22 -6.21 20.76
C THR A 289 -14.14 -6.26 19.69
N ALA A 290 -12.93 -5.82 20.06
CA ALA A 290 -11.73 -6.01 19.23
C ALA A 290 -10.89 -7.15 19.80
N PHE A 291 -10.72 -8.24 19.06
CA PHE A 291 -9.89 -9.37 19.48
C PHE A 291 -8.39 -9.09 19.31
N ASN A 292 -7.53 -9.90 19.95
CA ASN A 292 -6.07 -9.74 19.87
C ASN A 292 -5.52 -9.86 18.43
N ASP A 293 -6.18 -10.63 17.58
CA ASP A 293 -5.85 -10.81 16.17
C ASP A 293 -6.50 -9.78 15.23
N THR A 294 -7.34 -8.89 15.73
CA THR A 294 -8.01 -7.86 14.93
C THR A 294 -6.98 -6.91 14.30
N GLU A 295 -7.22 -6.42 13.08
CA GLU A 295 -6.31 -5.46 12.45
C GLU A 295 -6.41 -4.07 13.10
N VAL A 296 -5.26 -3.43 13.36
CA VAL A 296 -5.14 -2.06 13.88
C VAL A 296 -5.45 -1.08 12.76
N LYS A 297 -6.72 -0.67 12.66
CA LYS A 297 -7.23 0.34 11.72
C LYS A 297 -8.63 0.80 12.16
N THR A 298 -9.20 1.74 11.42
CA THR A 298 -10.61 2.09 11.53
C THR A 298 -11.46 1.09 10.76
N HIS A 299 -12.50 0.57 11.41
CA HIS A 299 -13.50 -0.33 10.82
C HIS A 299 -14.84 0.40 10.77
N LEU A 300 -15.44 0.47 9.58
CA LEU A 300 -16.79 1.01 9.39
C LEU A 300 -17.83 -0.01 9.88
N MET A 301 -18.77 0.45 10.68
CA MET A 301 -19.89 -0.34 11.20
C MET A 301 -21.22 0.26 10.70
N GLU A 302 -22.20 -0.59 10.40
CA GLU A 302 -23.53 -0.19 9.97
C GLU A 302 -24.57 -0.65 10.99
N LEU A 303 -25.37 0.28 11.51
CA LEU A 303 -26.53 0.04 12.37
C LEU A 303 -27.81 0.23 11.55
N TYR A 304 -28.66 -0.79 11.60
CA TYR A 304 -29.97 -0.82 10.98
C TYR A 304 -31.05 -0.79 12.05
N ALA A 305 -32.08 0.01 11.79
CA ALA A 305 -33.37 -0.06 12.47
C ALA A 305 -34.44 -0.27 11.40
N PHE A 306 -35.28 -1.28 11.54
CA PHE A 306 -36.28 -1.62 10.52
C PHE A 306 -37.56 -2.18 11.12
N ASN A 307 -38.65 -2.04 10.38
CA ASN A 307 -39.91 -2.73 10.58
C ASN A 307 -40.45 -3.18 9.20
N PRO A 308 -41.64 -3.80 9.08
CA PRO A 308 -42.14 -4.27 7.79
C PRO A 308 -42.37 -3.19 6.71
N PHE A 309 -42.40 -1.91 7.08
CA PHE A 309 -42.77 -0.81 6.19
C PHE A 309 -41.66 0.23 5.99
N PHE A 310 -40.70 0.31 6.91
CA PHE A 310 -39.67 1.34 6.92
C PHE A 310 -38.33 0.82 7.49
N GLU A 311 -37.23 1.23 6.87
CA GLU A 311 -35.85 0.94 7.30
C GLU A 311 -35.03 2.21 7.35
N GLN A 312 -34.17 2.33 8.36
CA GLN A 312 -33.16 3.36 8.45
C GLN A 312 -31.79 2.78 8.79
N ARG A 313 -30.77 3.25 8.06
CA ARG A 313 -29.37 2.89 8.26
C ARG A 313 -28.56 4.08 8.79
N LYS A 314 -27.64 3.81 9.71
CA LYS A 314 -26.60 4.74 10.18
C LYS A 314 -25.25 4.06 10.23
N THR A 315 -24.20 4.81 9.93
CA THR A 315 -22.81 4.34 9.99
C THR A 315 -22.08 4.99 11.14
N PHE A 316 -21.08 4.30 11.69
CA PHE A 316 -20.14 4.83 12.68
C PHE A 316 -18.80 4.11 12.56
N ASP A 317 -17.73 4.79 12.96
CA ASP A 317 -16.37 4.29 12.86
C ASP A 317 -15.88 3.71 14.20
N VAL A 318 -15.16 2.60 14.13
CA VAL A 318 -14.50 1.97 15.27
C VAL A 318 -13.00 1.91 15.01
N SER A 319 -12.23 2.77 15.68
CA SER A 319 -10.77 2.77 15.62
C SER A 319 -10.19 1.75 16.58
N VAL A 320 -9.59 0.68 16.05
CA VAL A 320 -8.92 -0.34 16.86
C VAL A 320 -7.50 0.12 17.18
N ARG A 321 -7.16 0.24 18.47
CA ARG A 321 -5.79 0.54 18.92
C ARG A 321 -5.02 -0.74 19.19
N GLY A 322 -3.79 -0.77 18.70
CA GLY A 322 -2.83 -1.83 18.98
C GLY A 322 -2.41 -1.85 20.44
N ILE A 323 -1.75 -2.94 20.84
CA ILE A 323 -1.22 -3.15 22.19
C ILE A 323 0.30 -3.31 22.17
N HIS A 324 0.93 -2.93 23.29
CA HIS A 324 2.32 -3.22 23.59
C HIS A 324 2.35 -4.45 24.50
N GLU A 325 2.86 -5.58 24.02
CA GLU A 325 2.93 -6.80 24.82
C GLU A 325 4.18 -7.59 24.46
N THR A 326 5.02 -7.84 25.47
CA THR A 326 6.20 -8.71 25.36
C THR A 326 6.04 -9.90 26.28
N LYS A 327 6.44 -11.08 25.80
CA LYS A 327 6.47 -12.31 26.57
C LYS A 327 7.88 -12.86 26.54
N THR A 328 8.43 -13.07 27.73
CA THR A 328 9.76 -13.66 27.88
C THR A 328 9.66 -14.98 28.64
N SER A 329 10.46 -15.95 28.23
CA SER A 329 10.56 -17.25 28.88
C SER A 329 11.99 -17.78 28.82
N LEU A 330 12.38 -18.56 29.82
CA LEU A 330 13.71 -19.18 29.89
C LEU A 330 13.60 -20.66 29.52
N LEU A 331 14.50 -21.12 28.66
CA LEU A 331 14.71 -22.54 28.36
C LEU A 331 15.99 -23.03 29.03
N ASN A 332 16.06 -24.35 29.24
CA ASN A 332 17.20 -25.05 29.85
C ASN A 332 17.52 -24.52 31.25
N ASN A 333 16.50 -24.35 32.10
CA ASN A 333 16.69 -24.00 33.50
C ASN A 333 17.16 -25.23 34.31
N GLU A 334 17.78 -25.01 35.46
CA GLU A 334 18.20 -26.06 36.41
C GLU A 334 19.35 -26.96 35.89
N LEU A 335 20.32 -26.36 35.21
CA LEU A 335 21.51 -27.07 34.73
C LEU A 335 22.53 -27.32 35.83
N GLU A 336 23.25 -28.44 35.76
CA GLU A 336 24.48 -28.65 36.52
C GLU A 336 25.69 -28.14 35.71
N ILE A 337 26.52 -27.31 36.32
CA ILE A 337 27.70 -26.70 35.69
C ILE A 337 28.93 -27.08 36.49
N GLU A 338 29.89 -27.74 35.84
CA GLU A 338 31.19 -28.02 36.45
C GLU A 338 31.98 -26.72 36.64
N ARG A 339 32.71 -26.61 37.76
CA ARG A 339 33.66 -25.51 37.95
C ARG A 339 34.61 -25.38 36.76
N GLY A 340 34.87 -24.15 36.34
CA GLY A 340 35.71 -23.81 35.20
C GLY A 340 35.06 -24.03 33.84
N HIS A 341 33.86 -24.61 33.76
CA HIS A 341 33.13 -24.90 32.53
C HIS A 341 31.99 -23.91 32.31
N SER A 342 31.60 -23.72 31.04
CA SER A 342 30.43 -22.92 30.68
C SER A 342 29.23 -23.78 30.30
N GLN A 343 28.04 -23.26 30.61
CA GLN A 343 26.76 -23.74 30.08
C GLN A 343 25.95 -22.57 29.53
N ILE A 344 25.04 -22.87 28.58
CA ILE A 344 24.23 -21.86 27.89
C ILE A 344 22.75 -22.03 28.24
N PHE A 345 22.16 -20.95 28.72
CA PHE A 345 20.72 -20.78 28.88
C PHE A 345 20.16 -20.01 27.69
N THR A 346 18.92 -20.30 27.31
CA THR A 346 18.27 -19.60 26.19
C THR A 346 17.06 -18.83 26.70
N LEU A 347 17.13 -17.51 26.58
CA LEU A 347 16.02 -16.60 26.80
C LEU A 347 15.24 -16.42 25.50
N LEU A 348 13.98 -16.83 25.50
CA LEU A 348 13.04 -16.60 24.40
C LEU A 348 12.21 -15.35 24.70
N THR A 349 12.42 -14.30 23.91
CA THR A 349 11.62 -13.06 23.99
C THR A 349 10.77 -12.92 22.74
N GLU A 350 9.46 -12.81 22.92
CA GLU A 350 8.46 -12.67 21.87
C GLU A 350 7.76 -11.33 22.00
N ASN A 351 7.67 -10.57 20.90
CA ASN A 351 6.82 -9.40 20.82
C ASN A 351 5.42 -9.80 20.35
N LYS A 352 4.47 -9.85 21.28
CA LYS A 352 3.06 -10.16 21.00
C LYS A 352 2.23 -8.92 20.64
N GLY A 353 2.82 -7.74 20.78
CA GLY A 353 2.20 -6.48 20.45
C GLY A 353 2.12 -6.19 18.95
N ASP A 354 1.54 -5.03 18.65
CA ASP A 354 1.38 -4.51 17.28
C ASP A 354 2.48 -3.52 16.88
N PHE A 355 3.32 -3.13 17.84
CA PHE A 355 4.36 -2.13 17.67
C PHE A 355 5.73 -2.80 17.76
N ARG A 356 6.74 -2.14 17.19
CA ARG A 356 8.13 -2.51 17.40
C ARG A 356 8.51 -2.20 18.85
N GLU A 357 9.05 -3.19 19.56
CA GLU A 357 9.43 -3.06 20.96
C GLU A 357 10.93 -2.98 21.12
N LYS A 358 11.42 -2.14 22.02
CA LYS A 358 12.82 -2.14 22.45
C LYS A 358 12.92 -2.94 23.73
N ILE A 359 13.64 -4.05 23.69
CA ILE A 359 13.89 -4.91 24.83
C ILE A 359 15.24 -4.55 25.44
N SER A 360 15.27 -4.37 26.76
CA SER A 360 16.51 -4.21 27.53
C SER A 360 16.64 -5.34 28.55
N LEU A 361 17.84 -5.94 28.60
CA LEU A 361 18.20 -7.04 29.48
C LEU A 361 19.28 -6.59 30.45
N ASN A 362 19.09 -6.89 31.73
CA ASN A 362 20.06 -6.62 32.78
C ASN A 362 20.24 -7.86 33.67
N PHE A 363 21.44 -8.01 34.24
CA PHE A 363 21.81 -9.16 35.07
C PHE A 363 22.54 -8.70 36.31
N ASP A 364 22.27 -9.36 37.42
CA ASP A 364 23.06 -9.21 38.63
C ASP A 364 24.32 -10.07 38.53
N GLU A 365 25.50 -9.49 38.65
CA GLU A 365 26.74 -10.25 38.70
C GLU A 365 26.80 -11.10 39.98
N LEU A 366 27.20 -12.38 39.83
CA LEU A 366 27.41 -13.29 40.94
C LEU A 366 28.91 -13.40 41.23
N GLU A 367 29.28 -13.38 42.51
CA GLU A 367 30.69 -13.47 42.91
C GLU A 367 31.30 -14.80 42.43
N ASN A 368 32.48 -14.72 41.78
CA ASN A 368 33.18 -15.85 41.19
C ASN A 368 32.41 -16.59 40.07
N ILE A 369 31.35 -16.03 39.50
CA ILE A 369 30.63 -16.65 38.37
C ILE A 369 30.55 -15.63 37.24
N ASN A 370 31.26 -15.91 36.16
CA ASN A 370 31.26 -15.04 35.00
C ASN A 370 30.01 -15.33 34.16
N THR A 371 29.26 -14.28 33.85
CA THR A 371 28.06 -14.37 33.01
C THR A 371 28.26 -13.53 31.77
N HIS A 372 27.92 -14.08 30.61
CA HIS A 372 27.97 -13.36 29.34
C HIS A 372 26.64 -13.51 28.62
N ILE A 373 26.11 -12.41 28.10
CA ILE A 373 24.89 -12.42 27.30
C ILE A 373 25.20 -12.02 25.87
N SER A 374 24.60 -12.75 24.92
CA SER A 374 24.81 -12.50 23.50
C SER A 374 24.32 -11.13 23.04
N GLU A 375 23.36 -10.51 23.74
CA GLU A 375 22.83 -9.17 23.43
C GLU A 375 22.07 -8.58 24.63
N THR A 376 22.39 -7.35 25.05
CA THR A 376 21.75 -6.68 26.20
C THR A 376 20.60 -5.76 25.82
N SER A 377 20.53 -5.29 24.58
CA SER A 377 19.46 -4.41 24.10
C SER A 377 19.20 -4.66 22.63
N PHE A 378 17.93 -4.86 22.26
CA PHE A 378 17.54 -5.10 20.88
C PHE A 378 16.12 -4.64 20.58
N TYR A 379 15.79 -4.54 19.30
CA TYR A 379 14.43 -4.31 18.85
C TYR A 379 13.79 -5.61 18.38
N LEU A 380 12.51 -5.77 18.67
CA LEU A 380 11.66 -6.82 18.13
C LEU A 380 10.57 -6.21 17.26
N GLU A 381 10.52 -6.64 16.00
CA GLU A 381 9.40 -6.35 15.13
C GLU A 381 8.12 -7.03 15.64
N LYS A 382 6.97 -6.56 15.14
CA LYS A 382 5.67 -7.13 15.52
C LYS A 382 5.65 -8.65 15.29
N LYS A 383 5.21 -9.41 16.29
CA LYS A 383 5.13 -10.89 16.24
C LYS A 383 6.49 -11.59 16.07
N GLU A 384 7.61 -10.89 16.25
CA GLU A 384 8.94 -11.48 16.20
C GLU A 384 9.25 -12.24 17.48
N LEU A 385 9.87 -13.41 17.32
CA LEU A 385 10.46 -14.19 18.39
C LEU A 385 11.97 -14.18 18.22
N LYS A 386 12.69 -13.75 19.27
CA LYS A 386 14.15 -13.77 19.30
C LYS A 386 14.68 -14.62 20.43
N LYS A 387 15.76 -15.33 20.14
CA LYS A 387 16.54 -16.09 21.11
C LYS A 387 17.71 -15.24 21.54
N VAL A 388 17.88 -15.08 22.85
CA VAL A 388 19.04 -14.45 23.45
C VAL A 388 19.69 -15.47 24.34
N TYR A 389 21.01 -15.60 24.25
CA TYR A 389 21.72 -16.65 24.94
C TYR A 389 22.50 -16.08 26.11
N VAL A 390 22.47 -16.79 27.23
CA VAL A 390 23.17 -16.42 28.46
C VAL A 390 24.13 -17.55 28.79
N SER A 391 25.42 -17.28 28.69
CA SER A 391 26.49 -18.17 29.12
C SER A 391 26.81 -17.92 30.59
N VAL A 392 26.90 -19.00 31.36
CA VAL A 392 27.27 -18.98 32.78
C VAL A 392 28.50 -19.85 32.95
N ASN A 393 29.57 -19.26 33.49
CA ASN A 393 30.87 -19.90 33.71
C ASN A 393 31.34 -19.67 35.17
N PRO A 394 31.06 -20.62 36.07
CA PRO A 394 31.60 -20.63 37.42
C PRO A 394 33.12 -20.78 37.39
N ALA A 395 33.86 -19.90 38.07
CA ALA A 395 35.29 -20.06 38.25
C ALA A 395 35.66 -21.37 38.96
N ILE A 396 36.92 -21.80 38.82
CA ILE A 396 37.47 -22.95 39.57
C ILE A 396 37.35 -22.74 41.09
N THR A 397 37.26 -21.49 41.53
CA THR A 397 37.15 -21.06 42.93
C THR A 397 35.71 -20.86 43.42
N SER A 398 34.68 -20.91 42.57
CA SER A 398 33.28 -20.70 42.99
C SER A 398 32.84 -21.74 44.00
N GLU A 399 32.01 -21.42 44.99
CA GLU A 399 31.50 -22.44 45.93
C GLU A 399 30.63 -23.49 45.21
N LEU A 400 30.54 -24.70 45.78
CA LEU A 400 29.64 -25.74 45.26
C LEU A 400 28.24 -25.50 45.82
N GLY A 401 27.20 -25.71 45.02
CA GLY A 401 25.82 -25.55 45.49
C GLY A 401 24.87 -25.02 44.43
N ASP A 402 23.66 -24.68 44.87
CA ASP A 402 22.61 -24.13 44.02
C ASP A 402 22.74 -22.60 43.95
N TYR A 403 22.65 -22.07 42.73
CA TYR A 403 22.75 -20.66 42.41
C TYR A 403 21.53 -20.20 41.62
N SER A 404 21.21 -18.91 41.75
CA SER A 404 20.15 -18.26 40.99
C SER A 404 20.64 -16.91 40.48
N LEU A 405 20.70 -16.78 39.17
CA LEU A 405 21.02 -15.54 38.47
C LEU A 405 19.71 -14.83 38.12
N LYS A 406 19.55 -13.59 38.57
CA LYS A 406 18.40 -12.75 38.21
C LYS A 406 18.64 -12.09 36.85
N VAL A 407 17.62 -12.18 36.01
CA VAL A 407 17.58 -11.59 34.67
C VAL A 407 16.40 -10.65 34.61
N GLU A 408 16.65 -9.35 34.52
CA GLU A 408 15.60 -8.35 34.35
C GLU A 408 15.37 -8.10 32.85
N VAL A 409 14.11 -8.25 32.42
CA VAL A 409 13.68 -8.05 31.02
C VAL A 409 12.54 -7.05 31.01
N ASP A 410 12.82 -5.83 30.55
CA ASP A 410 11.87 -4.70 30.56
C ASP A 410 11.17 -4.51 31.92
N GLY A 411 11.93 -4.55 33.02
CA GLY A 411 11.40 -4.40 34.38
C GLY A 411 10.78 -5.66 35.00
N LYS A 412 10.75 -6.79 34.27
CA LYS A 412 10.27 -8.08 34.79
C LYS A 412 11.45 -8.97 35.13
N GLU A 413 11.52 -9.44 36.38
CA GLU A 413 12.54 -10.38 36.83
C GLU A 413 12.22 -11.83 36.40
N LEU A 414 13.25 -12.52 35.90
CA LEU A 414 13.29 -13.95 35.66
C LEU A 414 14.47 -14.54 36.44
N SER A 415 14.33 -15.77 36.95
CA SER A 415 15.38 -16.46 37.70
C SER A 415 15.93 -17.63 36.90
N LEU A 416 17.23 -17.56 36.59
CA LEU A 416 18.00 -18.62 35.97
C LEU A 416 18.70 -19.40 37.08
N ASN A 417 18.25 -20.62 37.31
CA ASN A 417 18.71 -21.49 38.37
C ASN A 417 19.68 -22.53 37.81
N PHE A 418 20.76 -22.78 38.54
CA PHE A 418 21.77 -23.76 38.16
C PHE A 418 22.53 -24.25 39.39
N LYS A 419 23.22 -25.38 39.25
CA LYS A 419 23.99 -25.97 40.34
C LYS A 419 25.45 -26.08 39.95
N VAL A 420 26.34 -25.51 40.76
CA VAL A 420 27.78 -25.64 40.58
C VAL A 420 28.26 -26.94 41.22
N ILE A 421 28.89 -27.79 40.41
CA ILE A 421 29.43 -29.08 40.83
C ILE A 421 30.95 -29.12 40.66
N GLU A 422 31.58 -30.09 41.32
CA GLU A 422 33.03 -30.29 41.22
C GLU A 422 33.46 -30.62 39.78
N GLU A 423 34.61 -30.09 39.38
CA GLU A 423 35.22 -30.38 38.07
C GLU A 423 35.59 -31.87 38.00
N LYS A 424 35.01 -32.59 37.05
CA LYS A 424 35.31 -34.02 36.83
C LYS A 424 36.32 -34.20 35.71
N ASN A 425 36.21 -33.38 34.66
CA ASN A 425 37.06 -33.46 33.49
C ASN A 425 37.67 -32.08 33.21
N PRO A 426 39.00 -31.93 33.19
CA PRO A 426 39.59 -30.65 32.80
C PRO A 426 39.29 -30.33 31.34
N LEU A 427 38.95 -29.08 31.06
CA LEU A 427 38.70 -28.58 29.71
C LEU A 427 39.90 -28.83 28.79
N LYS A 428 39.63 -29.29 27.57
CA LYS A 428 40.67 -29.37 26.53
C LYS A 428 41.09 -27.94 26.13
N THR A 429 42.35 -27.61 26.32
CA THR A 429 42.88 -26.26 25.97
C THR A 429 43.57 -26.20 24.61
N ASP A 430 44.00 -27.35 24.09
CA ASP A 430 44.73 -27.46 22.83
C ASP A 430 44.08 -28.47 21.88
N GLY A 431 44.20 -28.23 20.57
CA GLY A 431 43.89 -29.22 19.55
C GLY A 431 42.40 -29.46 19.24
N VAL A 432 41.52 -28.50 19.56
CA VAL A 432 40.08 -28.61 19.26
C VAL A 432 39.67 -27.68 18.11
N ILE A 433 40.11 -26.43 18.15
CA ILE A 433 39.90 -25.44 17.09
C ILE A 433 41.26 -24.97 16.53
N GLU A 434 41.27 -24.67 15.23
CA GLU A 434 42.37 -23.97 14.55
C GLU A 434 41.87 -22.61 14.05
N PHE A 435 42.59 -21.53 14.38
CA PHE A 435 42.28 -20.18 13.93
C PHE A 435 42.79 -19.96 12.49
N TRP A 436 41.89 -19.90 11.52
CA TRP A 436 42.24 -19.74 10.10
C TRP A 436 42.33 -18.28 9.68
N SER A 437 41.41 -17.45 10.17
CA SER A 437 41.38 -16.02 9.85
C SER A 437 41.01 -15.25 11.10
N VAL A 438 42.00 -14.63 11.73
CA VAL A 438 41.84 -13.77 12.89
C VAL A 438 42.62 -12.49 12.62
N PRO A 439 42.02 -11.30 12.80
CA PRO A 439 42.79 -10.06 12.71
C PRO A 439 43.85 -10.03 13.81
N GLU A 440 45.10 -9.77 13.45
CA GLU A 440 46.18 -9.57 14.45
C GLU A 440 45.93 -8.32 15.30
N LYS A 441 45.26 -7.32 14.71
CA LYS A 441 44.87 -6.07 15.37
C LYS A 441 43.49 -5.61 14.94
N ILE A 442 42.75 -5.01 15.86
CA ILE A 442 41.44 -4.41 15.63
C ILE A 442 41.52 -2.92 15.97
N THR A 443 41.25 -2.05 14.99
CA THR A 443 41.11 -0.61 15.25
C THR A 443 39.63 -0.22 15.36
N LEU A 444 39.20 0.30 16.51
CA LEU A 444 37.84 0.78 16.76
C LEU A 444 37.84 2.32 16.81
N ASN A 445 37.29 2.93 15.77
CA ASN A 445 37.23 4.38 15.56
C ASN A 445 35.82 4.89 15.21
N SER A 446 34.83 3.99 15.25
CA SER A 446 33.41 4.23 14.97
C SER A 446 32.56 3.68 16.12
N ASP A 447 31.28 4.05 16.17
CA ASP A 447 30.34 3.59 17.20
C ASP A 447 30.20 2.06 17.21
N GLU A 448 30.37 1.43 16.05
CA GLU A 448 30.29 -0.01 15.87
C GLU A 448 31.37 -0.49 14.89
N LYS A 449 31.92 -1.70 15.12
CA LYS A 449 32.78 -2.41 14.17
C LYS A 449 32.48 -3.91 14.14
N GLU A 450 32.21 -4.41 12.94
CA GLU A 450 32.05 -5.84 12.69
C GLU A 450 33.41 -6.56 12.66
N LEU A 451 33.46 -7.73 13.29
CA LEU A 451 34.59 -8.65 13.34
C LEU A 451 34.19 -9.97 12.68
N ASN A 452 35.01 -10.45 11.77
CA ASN A 452 34.81 -11.72 11.08
C ASN A 452 36.00 -12.65 11.36
N ILE A 453 35.73 -13.77 12.02
CA ILE A 453 36.74 -14.71 12.48
C ILE A 453 36.45 -16.09 11.88
N ALA A 454 37.39 -16.69 11.15
CA ALA A 454 37.24 -18.05 10.66
C ALA A 454 37.97 -19.02 11.58
N ILE A 455 37.24 -20.00 12.09
CA ILE A 455 37.77 -21.10 12.89
C ILE A 455 37.47 -22.44 12.24
N LYS A 456 38.36 -23.41 12.39
CA LYS A 456 38.18 -24.78 11.92
C LYS A 456 38.11 -25.72 13.11
N ASN A 457 37.10 -26.59 13.13
CA ASN A 457 37.04 -27.70 14.08
C ASN A 457 38.05 -28.76 13.66
N ILE A 458 39.13 -28.92 14.40
CA ILE A 458 40.15 -29.97 14.22
C ILE A 458 39.98 -31.11 15.22
N SER A 459 38.95 -31.03 16.07
CA SER A 459 38.58 -32.15 16.92
C SER A 459 38.05 -33.27 16.03
N GLY A 460 38.32 -34.51 16.41
CA GLY A 460 37.92 -35.69 15.65
C GLY A 460 36.40 -35.92 15.57
N GLU A 461 35.59 -34.99 16.09
CA GLU A 461 34.15 -35.09 16.35
C GLU A 461 33.47 -33.74 16.05
N LYS A 462 32.14 -33.71 16.09
CA LYS A 462 31.37 -32.47 15.95
C LYS A 462 31.42 -31.71 17.27
N ILE A 463 31.59 -30.39 17.21
CA ILE A 463 31.49 -29.52 18.40
C ILE A 463 30.21 -28.73 18.34
N GLU A 464 29.54 -28.59 19.48
CA GLU A 464 28.24 -27.91 19.61
C GLU A 464 28.31 -26.81 20.68
N ASN A 465 27.37 -25.87 20.61
CA ASN A 465 27.13 -24.83 21.62
C ASN A 465 28.38 -24.01 21.97
N ILE A 466 29.08 -23.51 20.95
CA ILE A 466 30.29 -22.72 21.12
C ILE A 466 29.89 -21.28 21.43
N VAL A 467 30.32 -20.80 22.60
CA VAL A 467 30.23 -19.40 22.99
C VAL A 467 31.52 -18.70 22.57
N PHE A 468 31.38 -17.55 21.94
CA PHE A 468 32.50 -16.69 21.57
C PHE A 468 32.39 -15.36 22.33
N TRP A 469 33.44 -14.94 23.03
CA TRP A 469 33.50 -13.61 23.66
C TRP A 469 34.92 -13.07 23.66
N ILE A 470 35.07 -11.83 24.13
CA ILE A 470 36.36 -11.16 24.25
C ILE A 470 36.59 -10.76 25.71
N GLU A 471 37.66 -11.25 26.30
CA GLU A 471 38.17 -10.85 27.62
C GLU A 471 39.11 -9.65 27.47
N GLY A 472 39.18 -8.79 28.50
CA GLY A 472 40.13 -7.67 28.56
C GLY A 472 39.71 -6.41 27.80
N LEU A 473 38.42 -6.27 27.45
CA LEU A 473 37.91 -5.04 26.84
C LEU A 473 38.04 -3.85 27.82
N PRO A 474 38.47 -2.67 27.33
CA PRO A 474 38.53 -1.47 28.17
C PRO A 474 37.15 -0.89 28.46
N ASP A 475 37.07 -0.03 29.48
CA ASP A 475 35.86 0.73 29.81
C ASP A 475 35.33 1.47 28.57
N GLY A 476 34.01 1.44 28.39
CA GLY A 476 33.33 2.04 27.23
C GLY A 476 33.41 1.22 25.94
N VAL A 477 34.01 0.02 25.95
CA VAL A 477 33.95 -0.92 24.82
C VAL A 477 33.18 -2.16 25.22
N SER A 478 32.19 -2.54 24.41
CA SER A 478 31.44 -3.80 24.59
C SER A 478 31.52 -4.67 23.34
N PHE A 479 31.26 -5.96 23.52
CA PHE A 479 31.29 -6.93 22.43
C PHE A 479 30.01 -7.76 22.43
N GLN A 480 29.43 -7.90 21.25
CA GLN A 480 28.27 -8.72 20.97
C GLN A 480 28.67 -9.83 20.01
N SER A 481 28.38 -11.07 20.35
CA SER A 481 28.72 -12.22 19.52
C SER A 481 27.50 -13.05 19.14
N GLU A 482 27.66 -13.78 18.03
CA GLU A 482 26.78 -14.89 17.72
C GLU A 482 27.21 -16.14 18.51
N ILE A 483 26.23 -16.85 19.08
CA ILE A 483 26.47 -18.19 19.60
C ILE A 483 26.44 -19.17 18.45
N LEU A 484 27.50 -19.97 18.36
CA LEU A 484 27.66 -20.89 17.26
C LEU A 484 27.16 -22.28 17.66
N GLN A 485 26.00 -22.65 17.09
CA GLN A 485 25.29 -23.88 17.44
C GLN A 485 26.14 -25.13 17.20
N GLU A 486 26.85 -25.21 16.08
CA GLU A 486 27.68 -26.37 15.75
C GLU A 486 28.77 -26.07 14.72
N ILE A 487 29.87 -26.83 14.80
CA ILE A 487 30.87 -26.96 13.75
C ILE A 487 31.13 -28.44 13.52
N GLU A 488 30.76 -28.92 12.34
CA GLU A 488 31.06 -30.27 11.89
C GLU A 488 32.56 -30.55 11.89
N LYS A 489 32.93 -31.82 12.08
CA LYS A 489 34.31 -32.29 12.07
C LYS A 489 35.07 -31.80 10.83
N GLU A 490 36.28 -31.27 11.03
CA GLU A 490 37.18 -30.78 9.98
C GLU A 490 36.59 -29.63 9.12
N LYS A 491 35.49 -29.01 9.54
CA LYS A 491 34.88 -27.88 8.84
C LYS A 491 35.32 -26.54 9.42
N THR A 492 35.45 -25.58 8.52
CA THR A 492 35.67 -24.18 8.86
C THR A 492 34.33 -23.45 8.93
N LYS A 493 34.18 -22.58 9.92
CA LYS A 493 33.04 -21.69 10.08
C LYS A 493 33.55 -20.27 10.32
N THR A 494 32.94 -19.30 9.65
CA THR A 494 33.13 -17.88 9.94
C THR A 494 32.13 -17.46 11.01
N ILE A 495 32.62 -16.74 12.00
CA ILE A 495 31.91 -16.22 13.16
C ILE A 495 31.95 -14.71 13.06
N THR A 496 30.78 -14.10 13.20
CA THR A 496 30.65 -12.66 13.17
C THR A 496 30.37 -12.15 14.57
N GLY A 497 31.02 -11.06 14.95
CA GLY A 497 30.78 -10.34 16.19
C GLY A 497 30.87 -8.84 15.96
N LYS A 498 30.36 -8.04 16.89
CA LYS A 498 30.31 -6.59 16.79
C LYS A 498 30.90 -5.98 18.06
N LEU A 499 31.89 -5.11 17.87
CA LEU A 499 32.38 -4.24 18.94
C LEU A 499 31.58 -2.93 18.90
N PHE A 500 31.22 -2.44 20.07
CA PHE A 500 30.56 -1.14 20.23
C PHE A 500 31.42 -0.22 21.08
N LEU A 501 31.42 1.06 20.72
CA LEU A 501 32.17 2.12 21.37
C LEU A 501 31.21 3.14 22.01
N ASP A 502 31.13 3.15 23.34
CA ASP A 502 30.50 4.23 24.11
C ASP A 502 31.47 5.41 24.17
N LYS A 503 31.32 6.35 23.23
CA LYS A 503 32.21 7.52 23.07
C LYS A 503 32.33 8.38 24.34
N GLU A 504 31.36 8.33 25.25
CA GLU A 504 31.40 9.11 26.49
C GLU A 504 32.26 8.47 27.58
N LYS A 505 32.42 7.14 27.55
CA LYS A 505 33.15 6.37 28.57
C LYS A 505 34.47 5.80 28.07
N ALA A 506 34.63 5.67 26.75
CA ALA A 506 35.75 4.96 26.18
C ALA A 506 37.10 5.63 26.44
N VAL A 507 38.05 4.86 26.99
CA VAL A 507 39.43 5.30 27.18
C VAL A 507 40.26 4.93 25.95
N LYS A 508 40.91 5.93 25.35
CA LYS A 508 41.79 5.74 24.18
C LYS A 508 43.05 4.99 24.56
N GLY A 509 43.50 4.08 23.70
CA GLY A 509 44.73 3.33 23.95
C GLY A 509 44.84 2.05 23.13
N ASN A 510 45.94 1.34 23.37
CA ASN A 510 46.18 0.00 22.85
C ASN A 510 45.98 -0.99 23.99
N TYR A 511 45.16 -2.00 23.76
CA TYR A 511 44.76 -2.99 24.74
C TYR A 511 45.07 -4.38 24.21
N GLU A 512 45.60 -5.23 25.08
CA GLU A 512 45.72 -6.66 24.79
C GLU A 512 44.41 -7.33 25.18
N ILE A 513 43.68 -7.83 24.18
CA ILE A 513 42.40 -8.50 24.38
C ILE A 513 42.52 -9.97 24.02
N THR A 514 41.71 -10.81 24.66
CA THR A 514 41.74 -12.26 24.42
C THR A 514 40.40 -12.74 23.93
N MET A 515 40.36 -13.23 22.69
CA MET A 515 39.21 -13.93 22.16
C MET A 515 39.12 -15.31 22.77
N VAL A 516 37.95 -15.68 23.27
CA VAL A 516 37.69 -16.96 23.92
C VAL A 516 36.58 -17.69 23.19
N PHE A 517 36.87 -18.92 22.79
CA PHE A 517 35.92 -19.87 22.23
C PHE A 517 35.79 -21.02 23.22
N GLU A 518 34.59 -21.25 23.73
CA GLU A 518 34.36 -22.23 24.79
C GLU A 518 33.04 -22.97 24.58
N ASN A 519 33.02 -24.23 25.00
CA ASN A 519 31.79 -24.96 25.30
C ASN A 519 32.02 -25.85 26.54
N SER A 520 31.12 -26.81 26.78
CA SER A 520 31.22 -27.74 27.91
C SER A 520 32.41 -28.71 27.86
N GLU A 521 33.22 -28.74 26.81
CA GLU A 521 34.32 -29.72 26.65
C GLU A 521 35.68 -29.09 26.36
N PHE A 522 35.73 -27.87 25.85
CA PHE A 522 36.97 -27.19 25.52
C PHE A 522 36.92 -25.70 25.76
N ARG A 523 38.10 -25.10 25.94
CA ARG A 523 38.30 -23.65 25.97
C ARG A 523 39.56 -23.29 25.21
N GLN A 524 39.41 -22.51 24.15
CA GLN A 524 40.53 -22.06 23.34
C GLN A 524 40.60 -20.54 23.26
N LYS A 525 41.81 -20.02 23.40
CA LYS A 525 42.07 -18.59 23.51
C LYS A 525 42.97 -18.10 22.39
N LYS A 526 42.74 -16.87 21.93
CA LYS A 526 43.63 -16.17 21.00
C LYS A 526 43.74 -14.70 21.38
N THR A 527 44.95 -14.29 21.75
CA THR A 527 45.26 -12.90 22.08
C THR A 527 45.51 -12.07 20.81
N ILE A 528 44.97 -10.85 20.80
CA ILE A 528 45.11 -9.87 19.71
C ILE A 528 45.18 -8.44 20.29
N GLU A 529 45.60 -7.47 19.49
CA GLU A 529 45.64 -6.05 19.90
C GLU A 529 44.34 -5.31 19.53
N LEU A 530 43.75 -4.57 20.46
CA LEU A 530 42.65 -3.63 20.23
C LEU A 530 43.16 -2.19 20.36
N ILE A 531 42.93 -1.37 19.33
CA ILE A 531 43.31 0.04 19.30
C ILE A 531 42.04 0.88 19.27
N VAL A 532 41.80 1.67 20.33
CA VAL A 532 40.65 2.59 20.43
C VAL A 532 41.10 4.00 20.08
N LEU A 533 40.58 4.55 18.98
CA LEU A 533 40.94 5.88 18.46
C LEU A 533 39.82 6.90 18.67
N GLU A 534 40.20 8.18 18.68
CA GLU A 534 39.22 9.27 18.55
C GLU A 534 38.77 9.37 17.09
N GLU A 535 37.47 9.57 16.89
CA GLU A 535 36.94 9.93 15.58
C GLU A 535 37.59 11.25 15.17
N GLU A 536 38.38 11.24 14.09
CA GLU A 536 38.85 12.49 13.49
C GLU A 536 37.60 13.27 13.10
N LYS A 537 37.27 14.32 13.88
CA LYS A 537 36.27 15.29 13.46
C LYS A 537 36.74 15.80 12.11
N GLU A 538 36.09 15.34 11.04
CA GLU A 538 36.31 15.87 9.70
C GLU A 538 36.19 17.39 9.84
N ALA A 539 37.32 18.07 9.77
CA ALA A 539 37.35 19.52 9.81
C ALA A 539 36.49 19.97 8.64
N GLU A 540 35.37 20.62 8.95
CA GLU A 540 34.47 21.26 7.98
C GLU A 540 35.31 21.99 6.93
N LYS A 541 35.52 21.33 5.79
CA LYS A 541 36.04 21.99 4.60
C LYS A 541 34.94 22.93 4.17
N LYS A 542 35.09 24.20 4.55
CA LYS A 542 34.35 25.33 3.98
C LYS A 542 34.30 25.15 2.46
N GLU A 543 33.10 24.93 1.96
CA GLU A 543 32.79 24.93 0.54
C GLU A 543 33.14 26.29 -0.05
N GLU A 544 34.23 26.34 -0.81
CA GLU A 544 34.44 27.39 -1.79
C GLU A 544 33.68 26.96 -3.05
N LYS A 545 32.66 27.76 -3.39
CA LYS A 545 31.83 27.61 -4.60
C LYS A 545 32.72 27.46 -5.83
N GLN A 546 32.59 26.33 -6.52
CA GLN A 546 33.07 26.22 -7.89
C GLN A 546 32.01 25.55 -8.78
N GLU A 547 31.78 26.24 -9.90
CA GLU A 547 30.72 26.09 -10.88
C GLU A 547 30.63 24.71 -11.54
N ASP A 548 29.38 24.31 -11.80
CA ASP A 548 28.88 23.41 -12.83
C ASP A 548 29.90 22.61 -13.64
N SER A 549 30.12 21.36 -13.21
CA SER A 549 30.64 20.30 -14.07
C SER A 549 29.91 18.99 -13.76
N TRP A 550 28.98 18.63 -14.64
CA TRP A 550 28.27 17.33 -14.69
C TRP A 550 29.23 16.12 -14.59
N PHE A 551 30.50 16.25 -14.95
CA PHE A 551 31.45 15.13 -15.02
C PHE A 551 32.07 14.68 -13.68
N SER A 552 31.74 15.28 -12.54
CA SER A 552 32.35 14.92 -11.25
C SER A 552 31.70 13.70 -10.53
N SER A 553 30.53 13.23 -10.96
CA SER A 553 29.85 12.06 -10.35
C SER A 553 30.46 10.69 -10.73
N LEU A 554 31.48 10.67 -11.61
CA LEU A 554 32.19 9.45 -12.02
C LEU A 554 33.60 9.32 -11.42
N ALA A 555 34.11 10.35 -10.70
CA ALA A 555 35.47 10.33 -10.15
C ALA A 555 35.55 9.73 -8.73
N GLY A 556 34.43 9.41 -8.09
CA GLY A 556 34.38 8.85 -6.72
C GLY A 556 34.51 7.32 -6.63
N PHE A 557 34.65 6.60 -7.75
CA PHE A 557 34.68 5.13 -7.75
C PHE A 557 36.08 4.50 -7.90
N ILE A 558 37.15 5.30 -7.99
CA ILE A 558 38.52 4.77 -8.18
C ILE A 558 39.31 4.87 -6.88
N SER A 559 38.91 4.11 -5.89
CA SER A 559 39.72 3.85 -4.70
C SER A 559 39.16 2.63 -3.97
N LEU A 560 39.41 1.42 -4.48
CA LEU A 560 39.33 0.16 -3.72
C LEU A 560 39.86 -1.01 -4.56
N GLY A 561 40.91 -1.65 -4.06
CA GLY A 561 41.27 -3.08 -4.14
C GLY A 561 41.15 -3.85 -5.47
N SER A 562 42.18 -4.65 -5.77
CA SER A 562 42.36 -5.55 -6.92
C SER A 562 41.27 -6.62 -7.19
N GLY A 563 40.08 -6.54 -6.58
CA GLY A 563 38.94 -7.43 -6.83
C GLY A 563 38.05 -7.06 -8.02
N GLN A 564 38.04 -5.80 -8.47
CA GLN A 564 37.14 -5.35 -9.54
C GLN A 564 37.59 -5.70 -10.96
N ALA A 565 38.88 -5.99 -11.18
CA ALA A 565 39.36 -6.45 -12.48
C ALA A 565 38.71 -7.78 -12.89
N ILE A 566 38.42 -8.65 -11.92
CA ILE A 566 37.77 -9.94 -12.17
C ILE A 566 36.28 -9.74 -12.51
N GLY A 567 35.60 -8.81 -11.82
CA GLY A 567 34.19 -8.51 -12.09
C GLY A 567 33.95 -7.90 -13.47
N LEU A 568 34.81 -6.97 -13.90
CA LEU A 568 34.75 -6.38 -15.23
C LEU A 568 35.07 -7.41 -16.33
N ILE A 569 36.01 -8.32 -16.11
CA ILE A 569 36.30 -9.42 -17.05
C ILE A 569 35.11 -10.37 -17.16
N VAL A 570 34.43 -10.71 -16.06
CA VAL A 570 33.23 -11.57 -16.09
C VAL A 570 32.09 -10.91 -16.86
N ILE A 571 31.84 -9.62 -16.66
CA ILE A 571 30.81 -8.87 -17.40
C ILE A 571 31.17 -8.80 -18.90
N LEU A 572 32.44 -8.57 -19.24
CA LEU A 572 32.90 -8.58 -20.64
C LEU A 572 32.75 -9.96 -21.29
N VAL A 573 33.02 -11.05 -20.55
CA VAL A 573 32.82 -12.43 -21.02
C VAL A 573 31.33 -12.73 -21.20
N ILE A 574 30.44 -12.26 -20.32
CA ILE A 574 28.99 -12.42 -20.48
C ILE A 574 28.48 -11.66 -21.71
N ILE A 575 28.96 -10.43 -21.93
CA ILE A 575 28.61 -9.63 -23.12
C ILE A 575 29.13 -10.31 -24.39
N ILE A 576 30.34 -10.85 -24.38
CA ILE A 576 30.90 -11.60 -25.51
C ILE A 576 30.12 -12.90 -25.77
N ILE A 577 29.70 -13.63 -24.74
CA ILE A 577 28.87 -14.84 -24.87
C ILE A 577 27.48 -14.50 -25.44
N LEU A 578 26.88 -13.39 -25.00
CA LEU A 578 25.60 -12.91 -25.51
C LEU A 578 25.70 -12.42 -26.97
N LEU A 579 26.82 -11.82 -27.36
CA LEU A 579 27.06 -11.35 -28.73
C LEU A 579 27.48 -12.48 -29.69
N LEU A 580 28.12 -13.54 -29.20
CA LEU A 580 28.57 -14.68 -30.02
C LEU A 580 27.51 -15.77 -30.23
N ASN A 581 26.32 -15.65 -29.63
CA ASN A 581 25.27 -16.66 -29.77
C ASN A 581 23.91 -16.09 -30.24
N PRO A 582 23.84 -15.43 -31.41
CA PRO A 582 22.56 -15.01 -31.98
C PRO A 582 21.93 -16.19 -32.73
N GLY A 583 21.24 -17.08 -32.03
CA GLY A 583 20.44 -18.10 -32.70
C GLY A 583 20.06 -19.29 -31.85
N GLN A 584 18.88 -19.22 -31.22
CA GLN A 584 17.84 -20.25 -31.25
C GLN A 584 16.67 -19.85 -30.33
N THR A 585 15.76 -19.03 -30.85
CA THR A 585 14.38 -19.01 -30.36
C THR A 585 13.66 -20.24 -30.92
N GLN A 586 13.60 -21.33 -30.16
CA GLN A 586 12.65 -22.41 -30.44
C GLN A 586 11.26 -22.03 -29.96
N GLU A 587 10.28 -22.15 -30.86
CA GLU A 587 8.86 -22.26 -30.55
C GLU A 587 8.62 -23.37 -29.51
N LYS A 588 8.17 -22.99 -28.31
CA LYS A 588 7.50 -23.95 -27.42
C LYS A 588 6.01 -23.98 -27.74
N LYS A 589 5.59 -25.00 -28.50
CA LYS A 589 4.22 -25.49 -28.51
C LYS A 589 3.87 -26.05 -27.13
N GLY A 590 3.08 -25.31 -26.36
CA GLY A 590 2.45 -25.80 -25.15
C GLY A 590 1.33 -26.78 -25.47
N LYS A 591 1.54 -28.07 -25.20
CA LYS A 591 0.48 -29.07 -25.08
C LYS A 591 -0.23 -28.84 -23.74
N THR A 592 -1.52 -28.52 -23.79
CA THR A 592 -2.44 -28.54 -22.66
C THR A 592 -2.75 -29.99 -22.28
N THR A 593 -2.27 -30.41 -21.12
CA THR A 593 -2.66 -31.67 -20.49
C THR A 593 -3.90 -31.42 -19.62
N TRP A 594 -5.02 -32.01 -20.01
CA TRP A 594 -6.25 -32.07 -19.22
C TRP A 594 -6.06 -33.01 -18.03
N LEU A 595 -6.16 -32.48 -16.81
CA LEU A 595 -6.30 -33.28 -15.58
C LEU A 595 -7.79 -33.46 -15.29
N ASN A 596 -8.28 -34.67 -15.54
CA ASN A 596 -9.58 -35.16 -15.11
C ASN A 596 -9.62 -35.22 -13.58
N TYR A 597 -10.42 -34.37 -12.93
CA TYR A 597 -10.78 -34.54 -11.53
C TYR A 597 -12.03 -35.42 -11.43
N LYS A 598 -11.81 -36.67 -11.03
CA LYS A 598 -12.84 -37.70 -10.85
C LYS A 598 -13.54 -37.46 -9.51
N ARG A 599 -14.80 -37.04 -9.57
CA ARG A 599 -15.74 -37.04 -8.43
C ARG A 599 -16.07 -38.48 -8.05
N GLY A 600 -15.92 -38.81 -6.76
CA GLY A 600 -16.45 -40.03 -6.20
C GLY A 600 -15.88 -40.28 -4.81
N ASN A 601 -16.62 -39.92 -3.77
CA ASN A 601 -17.04 -40.90 -2.79
C ASN A 601 -18.20 -40.37 -1.93
N LYS A 602 -19.21 -41.21 -1.88
CA LYS A 602 -20.40 -41.21 -1.04
C LYS A 602 -20.29 -42.54 -0.30
N ILE A 603 -20.16 -42.55 1.03
CA ILE A 603 -20.52 -43.70 1.87
C ILE A 603 -20.99 -43.14 3.23
N GLU A 604 -22.21 -43.59 3.59
CA GLU A 604 -22.88 -43.76 4.89
C GLU A 604 -22.76 -42.72 6.01
#